data_AF-A0A090XBP0-F1
#
_entry.id   AF-A0A090XBP0-F1
#
_cell.length_a   1.000
_cell.length_b   1.000
_cell.length_c   1.000
_cell.angle_alpha   90.00
_cell.angle_beta   90.00
_cell.angle_gamma   90.00
#
_symmetry.space_group_name_H-M   'P 1'
#
loop_
_entity.id
_entity.type
_entity.pdbx_description
1 polymer ?
#
loop_
_entity_poly.entity_id
_entity_poly.type
_entity_poly.pdbx_seq_one_letter_code
_entity_poly.pdbx_strand_id
1 'polypeptide(L)'
;HDEVEIEDFEYDVETETYTTPVPCGAKFEITREDLLNGEEVATCPSCSLLVKVIYNREDFVREEDKFAKAKAKTTSSSNVNWSVRCCQKVPSVSGL
;
A
#
# COMPACT_ATOMS: atom_id res chain seq x y z
N HIS A 1 2.19 5.32 -29.66
CA HIS A 1 1.54 4.42 -28.70
C HIS A 1 2.66 3.57 -28.20
N ASP A 2 3.22 4.00 -27.09
CA ASP A 2 4.34 3.35 -26.45
C ASP A 2 3.78 2.24 -25.56
N GLU A 3 4.49 1.13 -25.52
CA GLU A 3 4.17 -0.05 -24.74
C GLU A 3 5.26 -0.19 -23.67
N VAL A 4 4.87 -0.20 -22.41
CA VAL A 4 5.81 -0.27 -21.28
C VAL A 4 5.40 -1.44 -20.39
N GLU A 5 6.36 -2.25 -19.99
CA GLU A 5 6.13 -3.40 -19.11
C GLU A 5 5.86 -2.90 -17.69
N ILE A 6 4.93 -3.56 -16.99
CA ILE A 6 4.60 -3.22 -15.60
C ILE A 6 5.82 -3.31 -14.66
N GLU A 7 6.83 -4.10 -15.00
CA GLU A 7 8.07 -4.24 -14.23
C GLU A 7 8.91 -2.94 -14.18
N ASP A 8 8.71 -2.02 -15.13
CA ASP A 8 9.39 -0.72 -15.18
C ASP A 8 8.62 0.38 -14.42
N PHE A 9 7.43 0.06 -13.90
CA PHE A 9 6.64 0.98 -13.07
C PHE A 9 7.05 0.86 -11.60
N GLU A 10 7.05 2.00 -10.91
CA GLU A 10 7.14 2.04 -9.45
C GLU A 10 5.75 1.78 -8.84
N TYR A 11 5.63 0.73 -8.03
CA TYR A 11 4.40 0.42 -7.30
C TYR A 11 4.37 1.11 -5.94
N ASP A 12 3.31 1.90 -5.70
CA ASP A 12 3.04 2.52 -4.42
C ASP A 12 2.03 1.68 -3.62
N VAL A 13 2.46 1.14 -2.48
CA VAL A 13 1.64 0.24 -1.64
C VAL A 13 0.54 0.97 -0.86
N GLU A 14 0.68 2.28 -0.66
CA GLU A 14 -0.29 3.07 0.12
C GLU A 14 -1.51 3.42 -0.74
N THR A 15 -1.26 3.77 -2.00
CA THR A 15 -2.28 4.15 -2.99
C THR A 15 -2.63 3.02 -3.96
N GLU A 16 -1.94 1.88 -3.88
CA GLU A 16 -2.08 0.73 -4.80
C GLU A 16 -1.99 1.15 -6.28
N THR A 17 -1.11 2.11 -6.56
CA THR A 17 -0.98 2.77 -7.86
C THR A 17 0.41 2.53 -8.45
N TYR A 18 0.46 2.23 -9.73
CA TYR A 18 1.69 2.11 -10.50
C TYR A 18 2.01 3.45 -11.16
N THR A 19 3.25 3.93 -10.99
CA THR A 19 3.70 5.18 -11.59
C THR A 19 4.99 5.02 -12.38
N THR A 20 5.09 5.71 -13.52
CA THR A 20 6.31 5.73 -14.35
C THR A 20 6.57 7.14 -14.88
N PRO A 21 7.84 7.60 -14.95
CA PRO A 21 8.17 8.95 -15.43
C PRO A 21 7.84 9.14 -16.92
N VAL A 22 7.21 10.27 -17.25
CA VAL A 22 6.86 10.65 -18.63
C VAL A 22 7.92 11.62 -19.17
N PRO A 23 8.27 11.58 -20.47
CA PRO A 23 9.14 12.61 -21.08
C PRO A 23 8.62 14.05 -20.94
N CYS A 24 7.35 14.24 -20.57
CA CYS A 24 6.80 15.56 -20.30
C CYS A 24 7.08 16.11 -18.89
N GLY A 25 7.77 15.36 -18.02
CA GLY A 25 8.21 15.80 -16.69
C GLY A 25 7.24 15.49 -15.55
N ALA A 26 6.10 14.85 -15.85
CA ALA A 26 5.17 14.30 -14.87
C ALA A 26 5.29 12.77 -14.81
N LYS A 27 4.34 12.10 -14.14
CA LYS A 27 4.27 10.63 -14.06
C LYS A 27 2.94 10.15 -14.65
N PHE A 28 2.97 9.01 -15.34
CA PHE A 28 1.75 8.25 -15.61
C PHE A 28 1.33 7.57 -14.32
N GLU A 29 0.01 7.46 -14.12
CA GLU A 29 -0.59 6.81 -12.96
C GLU A 29 -1.69 5.85 -13.43
N ILE A 30 -1.70 4.65 -12.87
CA ILE A 30 -2.73 3.63 -13.12
C ILE A 30 -2.93 2.79 -11.86
N THR A 31 -4.18 2.57 -11.46
CA THR A 31 -4.44 1.77 -10.26
C THR A 31 -4.30 0.28 -10.56
N ARG A 32 -3.97 -0.49 -9.53
CA ARG A 32 -3.99 -1.94 -9.62
C ARG A 32 -5.39 -2.47 -9.95
N GLU A 33 -6.43 -1.83 -9.41
CA GLU A 33 -7.82 -2.23 -9.65
C GLU A 33 -8.19 -2.06 -11.14
N ASP A 34 -7.76 -0.98 -11.77
CA ASP A 34 -7.94 -0.77 -13.22
C ASP A 34 -7.29 -1.89 -14.04
N LEU A 35 -6.05 -2.26 -13.71
CA LEU A 35 -5.33 -3.36 -14.37
C LEU A 35 -6.06 -4.71 -14.17
N LEU A 36 -6.65 -4.95 -13.00
CA LEU A 36 -7.45 -6.16 -12.74
C LEU A 36 -8.77 -6.17 -13.52
N ASN A 37 -9.37 -5.01 -13.74
CA ASN A 37 -10.57 -4.84 -14.58
C ASN A 37 -10.26 -4.96 -16.08
N GLY A 38 -8.98 -5.00 -16.47
CA GLY A 38 -8.53 -5.07 -17.86
C GLY A 38 -8.28 -3.70 -18.50
N GLU A 39 -8.32 -2.63 -17.71
CA GLU A 39 -7.95 -1.27 -18.13
C GLU A 39 -6.42 -1.14 -18.03
N GLU A 40 -5.75 -1.15 -19.19
CA GLU A 40 -4.29 -1.18 -19.30
C GLU A 40 -3.70 0.14 -19.83
N VAL A 41 -4.50 1.20 -19.78
CA VAL A 41 -4.17 2.50 -20.36
C VAL A 41 -3.84 3.48 -19.24
N ALA A 42 -2.55 3.77 -19.05
CA ALA A 42 -2.15 4.75 -18.06
C ALA A 42 -2.29 6.17 -18.63
N THR A 43 -2.88 7.05 -17.84
CA THR A 43 -3.20 8.44 -18.24
C THR A 43 -2.31 9.40 -17.47
N CYS A 44 -1.80 10.44 -18.13
CA CYS A 44 -1.01 11.48 -17.46
C CYS A 44 -1.89 12.72 -17.19
N PRO A 45 -1.97 13.25 -15.96
CA PRO A 45 -2.76 14.45 -15.67
C PRO A 45 -2.15 15.72 -16.30
N SER A 46 -0.85 15.70 -16.63
CA SER A 46 -0.16 16.84 -17.27
C SER A 46 -0.13 16.76 -18.80
N CYS A 47 -0.45 15.60 -19.38
CA CYS A 47 -0.25 15.33 -20.81
C CYS A 47 -1.41 14.51 -21.39
N SER A 48 -1.90 14.84 -22.59
CA SER A 48 -2.93 14.05 -23.28
C SER A 48 -2.39 12.76 -23.92
N LEU A 49 -1.25 12.27 -23.45
CA LEU A 49 -0.62 11.05 -23.92
C LEU A 49 -1.19 9.87 -23.12
N LEU A 50 -1.29 8.74 -23.80
CA LEU A 50 -1.72 7.47 -23.24
C LEU A 50 -0.65 6.44 -23.57
N VAL A 51 -0.28 5.65 -22.56
CA VAL A 51 0.68 4.55 -22.70
C VAL A 51 -0.03 3.25 -22.38
N LYS A 52 0.31 2.20 -23.14
CA LYS A 52 -0.23 0.87 -22.92
C LYS A 52 0.69 0.10 -21.98
N VAL A 53 0.14 -0.38 -20.88
CA VAL A 53 0.87 -1.17 -19.88
C VAL A 53 0.78 -2.64 -20.27
N ILE A 54 1.93 -3.28 -20.47
CA ILE A 54 2.01 -4.71 -20.77
C ILE A 54 2.12 -5.45 -19.44
N TYR A 55 1.13 -6.30 -19.15
CA TYR A 55 1.07 -7.05 -17.90
C TYR A 55 0.47 -8.45 -18.09
N ASN A 56 0.83 -9.36 -17.20
CA ASN A 56 0.24 -10.70 -17.13
C ASN A 56 -0.75 -10.79 -15.97
N ARG A 57 -2.03 -11.04 -16.28
CA ARG A 57 -3.09 -11.20 -15.26
C ARG A 57 -2.76 -12.22 -14.18
N GLU A 58 -2.04 -13.28 -14.54
CA GLU A 58 -1.63 -14.34 -13.61
C GLU A 58 -0.67 -13.84 -12.52
N ASP A 59 0.11 -12.80 -12.81
CA ASP A 59 1.09 -12.24 -11.90
C ASP A 59 0.41 -11.40 -10.80
N PHE A 60 -0.60 -10.61 -11.20
CA PHE A 60 -1.38 -9.76 -10.30
C PHE A 60 -2.18 -10.55 -9.27
N VAL A 61 -2.73 -11.70 -9.69
CA VAL A 61 -3.49 -12.61 -8.80
C VAL A 61 -2.58 -13.23 -7.74
N ARG A 62 -1.31 -13.50 -8.07
CA ARG A 62 -0.34 -14.07 -7.13
C ARG A 62 0.15 -13.05 -6.10
N GLU A 63 0.35 -11.81 -6.52
CA GLU A 63 0.73 -10.72 -5.62
C GLU A 63 -0.36 -10.46 -4.57
N GLU A 64 -1.64 -10.59 -4.93
CA GLU A 64 -2.77 -10.45 -4.00
C GLU A 64 -2.70 -11.41 -2.81
N ASP A 65 -2.33 -12.68 -3.03
CA ASP A 65 -2.13 -13.66 -1.97
C ASP A 65 -0.94 -13.29 -1.07
N LYS A 66 0.11 -12.70 -1.65
CA LYS A 66 1.29 -12.22 -0.91
C LYS A 66 0.97 -10.99 -0.07
N PHE A 67 0.27 -10.00 -0.62
CA PHE A 67 -0.14 -8.79 0.10
C PHE A 67 -1.17 -9.11 1.20
N ALA A 68 -2.11 -10.04 0.95
CA ALA A 68 -3.05 -10.52 1.95
C ALA A 68 -2.34 -11.23 3.13
N LYS A 69 -1.30 -12.03 2.85
CA LYS A 69 -0.46 -12.64 3.89
C LYS A 69 0.43 -11.63 4.62
N ALA A 70 0.83 -10.54 3.97
CA ALA A 70 1.66 -9.50 4.57
C ALA A 70 0.86 -8.58 5.52
N LYS A 71 -0.38 -8.19 5.18
CA LYS A 71 -1.24 -7.39 6.07
C LYS A 71 -1.63 -8.11 7.37
N ALA A 72 -1.52 -9.45 7.43
CA ALA A 72 -1.72 -10.21 8.67
C ALA A 72 -0.54 -10.11 9.66
N LYS A 73 0.64 -9.61 9.24
CA LYS A 73 1.84 -9.58 10.09
C LYS A 73 2.15 -8.23 10.73
N THR A 74 1.47 -7.14 10.35
CA THR A 74 1.79 -5.77 10.82
C THR A 74 0.72 -5.15 11.73
N THR A 75 -0.01 -5.98 12.49
CA THR A 75 -0.77 -5.52 13.66
C THR A 75 -0.32 -6.30 14.89
N SER A 76 0.96 -6.15 15.24
CA SER A 76 1.51 -6.59 16.53
C SER A 76 2.47 -5.52 17.07
N SER A 77 1.88 -4.43 17.58
CA SER A 77 2.43 -3.44 18.53
C SER A 77 1.72 -2.11 18.25
N SER A 78 0.68 -1.73 18.99
CA SER A 78 0.78 -1.39 20.40
C SER A 78 -0.60 -1.46 21.04
N ASN A 79 -0.78 -2.35 22.01
CA ASN A 79 -1.88 -2.23 22.96
C ASN A 79 -1.38 -2.63 24.35
N VAL A 80 -0.86 -1.66 25.10
CA VAL A 80 -0.83 -1.73 26.57
C VAL A 80 -1.55 -0.51 27.13
N ASN A 81 -2.87 -0.50 26.97
CA ASN A 81 -3.72 0.30 27.83
C ASN A 81 -3.82 -0.42 29.20
N TRP A 82 -3.04 0.02 30.18
CA TRP A 82 -3.26 -0.32 31.59
C TRP A 82 -3.70 0.92 32.37
N SER A 83 -4.64 1.69 31.83
CA SER A 83 -5.30 2.72 32.61
C SER A 83 -6.39 2.08 33.47
N VAL A 84 -6.06 1.65 34.69
CA VAL A 84 -6.97 1.76 35.85
C VAL A 84 -6.19 1.73 37.16
N ARG A 85 -6.35 2.84 37.86
CA ARG A 85 -5.92 3.20 39.19
C ARG A 85 -7.01 2.74 40.16
N CYS A 86 -6.71 1.86 41.12
CA CYS A 86 -7.34 1.80 42.47
C CYS A 86 -7.02 0.49 43.21
N CYS A 87 -6.23 0.56 44.28
CA CYS A 87 -6.68 0.18 45.64
C CYS A 87 -5.56 0.36 46.67
N GLN A 88 -5.79 1.30 47.58
CA GLN A 88 -5.47 1.29 49.01
C GLN A 88 -4.38 0.29 49.49
N LYS A 89 -3.24 0.83 49.95
CA LYS A 89 -2.37 0.16 50.92
C LYS A 89 -2.19 1.05 52.14
N VAL A 90 -3.07 0.86 53.12
CA VAL A 90 -2.69 0.98 54.54
C VAL A 90 -2.57 -0.46 55.05
N PRO A 91 -1.46 -0.82 55.73
CA PRO A 91 -1.52 -0.86 57.19
C PRO A 91 -0.19 -0.54 57.93
N SER A 92 -0.36 0.13 59.08
CA SER A 92 0.33 0.03 60.38
C SER A 92 1.73 -0.59 60.46
N VAL A 93 2.73 0.18 60.94
CA VAL A 93 3.76 -0.29 61.89
C VAL A 93 4.24 0.83 62.83
N SER A 94 4.38 0.46 64.09
CA SER A 94 4.82 1.19 65.27
C SER A 94 6.23 1.80 65.17
N GLY A 95 6.48 2.91 65.88
CA GLY A 95 7.84 3.44 66.06
C GLY A 95 7.93 4.56 67.12
N LEU A 96 8.36 4.15 68.32
CA LEU A 96 8.88 4.89 69.48
C LEU A 96 8.11 6.09 70.05
#